data_AF-A0A354Q865-F1
#
_entry.id   AF-A0A354Q865-F1
#
_cell.length_a   1.000
_cell.length_b   1.000
_cell.length_c   1.000
_cell.angle_alpha   90.00
_cell.angle_beta   90.00
_cell.angle_gamma   90.00
#
_symmetry.space_group_name_H-M   'P 1'
#
loop_
_entity.id
_entity.type
_entity.pdbx_description
1 polymer ?
#
loop_
_entity_poly.entity_id
_entity_poly.type
_entity_poly.pdbx_seq_one_letter_code
_entity_poly.pdbx_strand_id
1 'polypeptide(L)' 'MSKAMNDFRLKLGGREYVPIIVGGMGVDISTAELALEAARLGGIGHISDAMVPTVSDRRFNTKFVQEKQ' A
#
# COMPACT_ATOMS: atom_id res chain seq x y z
N MET A 1 -31.97 -0.54 8.50
CA MET A 1 -31.10 -0.91 7.36
C MET A 1 -29.67 -0.94 7.85
N SER A 2 -28.93 -2.03 7.64
CA SER A 2 -27.49 -2.06 7.92
C SER A 2 -26.76 -1.26 6.84
N LYS A 3 -25.83 -0.40 7.24
CA LYS A 3 -24.94 0.26 6.28
C LYS A 3 -23.82 -0.71 5.89
N ALA A 4 -23.39 -0.67 4.65
CA ALA A 4 -22.32 -1.47 4.09
C ALA A 4 -21.16 -0.58 3.64
N MET A 5 -20.01 -1.20 3.40
CA MET A 5 -18.78 -0.49 3.02
C MET A 5 -18.92 0.33 1.73
N ASN A 6 -19.76 -0.13 0.80
CA ASN A 6 -20.06 0.58 -0.45
C ASN A 6 -20.92 1.83 -0.26
N ASP A 7 -21.54 2.04 0.91
CA ASP A 7 -22.29 3.27 1.21
C ASP A 7 -21.37 4.44 1.57
N PHE A 8 -20.06 4.18 1.72
CA PHE A 8 -19.07 5.13 2.23
C PHE A 8 -17.85 5.27 1.30
N ARG A 9 -18.09 5.26 -0.01
CA ARG A 9 -17.02 5.40 -1.01
C ARG A 9 -16.17 6.65 -0.76
N LEU A 10 -14.86 6.48 -0.74
CA LEU A 10 -13.90 7.57 -0.57
C LEU A 10 -13.61 8.21 -1.93
N LYS A 11 -13.80 9.53 -2.06
CA LYS A 11 -13.42 10.29 -3.26
C LYS A 11 -12.14 11.08 -2.99
N LEU A 12 -11.07 10.76 -3.70
CA LEU A 12 -9.76 11.37 -3.51
C LEU A 12 -9.06 11.53 -4.87
N GLY A 13 -8.60 12.75 -5.17
CA GLY A 13 -7.86 13.04 -6.42
C GLY A 13 -8.63 12.70 -7.70
N GLY A 14 -9.95 12.89 -7.72
CA GLY A 14 -10.81 12.57 -8.86
C GLY A 14 -11.08 11.08 -9.07
N ARG A 15 -10.65 10.22 -8.14
CA ARG A 15 -10.90 8.77 -8.15
C ARG A 15 -11.79 8.36 -6.98
N GLU A 16 -12.43 7.21 -7.11
CA GLU A 16 -13.30 6.65 -6.08
C GLU A 16 -12.78 5.29 -5.59
N TYR A 17 -12.72 5.13 -4.27
CA TYR A 17 -12.16 3.97 -3.59
C TYR A 17 -13.15 3.36 -2.60
N VAL A 18 -12.95 2.08 -2.32
CA VAL A 18 -13.41 1.48 -1.07
C VAL A 18 -12.72 2.21 0.09
N PRO A 19 -13.41 2.55 1.19
CA PRO A 19 -12.80 3.25 2.34
C PRO A 19 -11.90 2.32 3.18
N ILE A 20 -11.02 1.57 2.54
CA ILE A 20 -9.98 0.73 3.16
C ILE A 20 -8.62 1.22 2.68
N ILE A 21 -7.76 1.51 3.64
CA ILE A 21 -6.39 1.94 3.40
C ILE A 21 -5.48 1.02 4.22
N VAL A 22 -4.53 0.36 3.55
CA VAL A 22 -3.47 -0.40 4.23
C VAL A 22 -2.41 0.59 4.70
N GLY A 23 -2.07 0.55 5.99
CA GLY A 23 -1.09 1.43 6.60
C GLY A 23 0.36 1.15 6.17
N GLY A 24 1.22 2.13 6.36
CA GLY A 24 2.67 1.98 6.24
C GLY A 24 3.29 1.62 7.60
N MET A 25 3.82 0.41 7.79
CA MET A 25 4.68 0.04 8.92
C MET A 25 5.94 -0.66 8.41
N GLY A 26 7.02 -0.62 9.19
CA GLY A 26 8.32 -1.16 8.80
C GLY A 26 8.40 -2.68 8.64
N VAL A 27 7.33 -3.44 8.92
CA VAL A 27 7.27 -4.91 8.78
C VAL A 27 5.82 -5.43 8.64
N ASP A 28 5.67 -6.55 7.92
CA ASP A 28 4.48 -7.38 7.65
C ASP A 28 3.27 -6.74 6.92
N ILE A 29 2.83 -5.53 7.27
CA ILE A 29 1.66 -4.89 6.63
C ILE A 29 2.00 -3.86 5.55
N SER A 30 3.27 -3.80 5.13
CA SER A 30 3.73 -2.93 4.03
C SER A 30 4.54 -3.67 2.98
N THR A 31 4.21 -4.94 2.77
CA THR A 31 4.73 -5.68 1.63
C THR A 31 4.15 -5.11 0.34
N ALA A 32 4.92 -5.16 -0.74
CA ALA A 32 4.43 -4.78 -2.06
C ALA A 32 3.20 -5.62 -2.46
N GLU A 33 3.14 -6.89 -2.05
CA GLU A 33 2.04 -7.81 -2.32
C GLU A 33 0.74 -7.35 -1.67
N LEU A 34 0.75 -7.01 -0.37
CA LEU A 34 -0.45 -6.55 0.33
C LEU A 34 -0.92 -5.20 -0.20
N ALA A 35 0.01 -4.27 -0.47
CA ALA A 35 -0.32 -2.97 -1.05
C ALA A 35 -0.97 -3.10 -2.43
N LEU A 36 -0.43 -3.98 -3.28
CA LEU A 36 -1.00 -4.25 -4.60
C LEU A 36 -2.37 -4.92 -4.50
N GLU A 37 -2.57 -5.83 -3.56
CA GLU A 37 -3.85 -6.52 -3.39
C GLU A 37 -4.96 -5.58 -2.88
N ALA A 38 -4.63 -4.68 -1.94
CA ALA A 38 -5.55 -3.64 -1.51
C ALA A 38 -5.97 -2.73 -2.67
N ALA A 39 -5.00 -2.33 -3.52
CA ALA A 39 -5.28 -1.53 -4.71
C ALA A 39 -6.14 -2.31 -5.73
N ARG A 40 -5.88 -3.61 -5.94
CA ARG A 40 -6.66 -4.48 -6.83
C ARG A 40 -8.11 -4.59 -6.40
N LEU A 41 -8.38 -4.60 -5.09
CA LEU A 41 -9.72 -4.62 -4.51
C LEU A 41 -10.39 -3.24 -4.44
N GLY A 42 -9.74 -2.20 -4.97
CA GLY A 42 -10.27 -0.83 -5.03
C GLY A 42 -10.07 -0.01 -3.76
N GLY A 43 -9.26 -0.47 -2.82
CA GLY A 43 -8.76 0.31 -1.69
C GLY A 43 -7.46 1.03 -2.04
N ILE A 44 -6.75 1.51 -1.01
CA ILE A 44 -5.45 2.16 -1.15
C ILE A 44 -4.40 1.32 -0.42
N GLY A 45 -3.37 0.87 -1.14
CA GLY A 45 -2.22 0.19 -0.56
C GLY A 45 -1.05 1.15 -0.36
N HIS A 46 -0.45 1.15 0.83
CA HIS A 46 0.72 1.95 1.15
C HIS A 46 1.95 1.07 1.39
N ILE A 47 3.07 1.43 0.76
CA ILE A 47 4.38 0.86 1.06
C ILE A 47 5.08 1.85 1.99
N SER A 48 5.45 1.42 3.20
CA SER A 48 6.22 2.25 4.14
C SER A 48 7.54 2.68 3.52
N ASP A 49 7.92 3.92 3.78
CA ASP A 49 9.25 4.48 3.56
C ASP A 49 10.38 3.56 4.04
N ALA A 50 10.25 2.95 5.23
CA ALA A 50 11.21 2.01 5.78
C ALA A 50 11.35 0.73 4.93
N MET A 51 10.32 0.37 4.16
CA MET A 51 10.32 -0.77 3.26
C MET A 51 10.78 -0.42 1.83
N VAL A 52 10.87 0.86 1.47
CA VAL A 52 11.26 1.30 0.11
C VAL A 52 12.61 0.73 -0.32
N PRO A 53 13.68 0.73 0.50
CA PRO A 53 14.96 0.11 0.11
C PRO A 53 14.80 -1.37 -0.23
N THR A 54 14.14 -2.12 0.64
CA THR A 54 13.92 -3.57 0.47
C THR A 54 13.07 -3.89 -0.75
N VAL A 55 12.00 -3.13 -1.00
CA VAL A 55 11.15 -3.31 -2.18
C VAL A 55 11.92 -2.97 -3.45
N SER A 56 12.72 -1.90 -3.42
CA SER A 56 13.50 -1.47 -4.57
C SER A 56 14.55 -2.49 -4.96
N ASP A 57 15.29 -3.02 -3.98
CA ASP A 57 16.33 -4.02 -4.22
C ASP A 57 15.74 -5.29 -4.86
N ARG A 58 14.56 -5.71 -4.39
CA ARG A 58 13.86 -6.90 -4.93
C ARG A 58 13.25 -6.71 -6.31
N ARG A 59 12.80 -5.50 -6.66
CA ARG A 59 12.00 -5.24 -7.88
C ARG A 59 12.77 -4.53 -8.99
N PHE A 60 13.81 -3.79 -8.65
CA PHE A 60 14.50 -2.86 -9.58
C PHE A 60 16.02 -3.05 -9.62
N ASN A 61 16.56 -4.15 -9.07
CA ASN A 61 17.99 -4.48 -9.09
C ASN A 61 18.88 -3.38 -8.47
N THR A 62 18.37 -2.72 -7.42
CA THR A 62 19.12 -1.78 -6.59
C THR A 62 19.81 -2.52 -5.44
N LYS A 63 20.65 -1.81 -4.67
CA LYS A 63 21.37 -2.37 -3.51
C LYS A 63 21.29 -1.47 -2.28
N PHE A 64 20.21 -0.72 -2.11
CA PHE A 64 20.05 0.26 -1.03
C PHE A 64 20.11 -0.32 0.38
N VAL A 65 19.71 -1.60 0.55
CA VAL A 65 19.83 -2.27 1.85
C VAL A 65 21.30 -2.60 2.16
N GLN A 66 22.08 -2.98 1.14
CA GLN A 66 23.50 -3.31 1.29
C GLN A 66 24.39 -2.06 1.38
N GLU A 67 24.10 -1.05 0.56
CA GLU A 67 24.78 0.24 0.47
C GLU A 67 24.25 1.22 1.52
N LYS A 68 24.01 0.73 2.74
CA LYS A 68 23.46 1.53 3.85
C LYS A 68 24.25 2.84 3.97
N GLN A 69 23.56 3.97 3.80
CA GLN A 69 24.13 5.30 4.00
C GLN A 69 24.51 5.52 5.46
#